data_AF-A0A1B7VJ98-F1
#
_entry.id   AF-A0A1B7VJ98-F1
#
_cell.length_a   1.000
_cell.length_b   1.000
_cell.length_c   1.000
_cell.angle_alpha   90.00
_cell.angle_beta   90.00
_cell.angle_gamma   90.00
#
_symmetry.space_group_name_H-M   'P 1'
#
loop_
_entity.id
_entity.type
_entity.pdbx_description
1 polymer ?
#
loop_
_entity_poly.entity_id
_entity_poly.type
_entity_poly.pdbx_seq_one_letter_code
_entity_poly.pdbx_strand_id
1 'polypeptide(L)'
;MQYLHKLLNTENSELAKILRFNLYGLAATLTKANQEYPIDPGYQICEELLEELHQLLQTLPSPNSLILEPVVKQSQVINELKLLKLKDAFNDDNELNFYLGNAHIQGQTDGEIWNEIHRKLLRVPEDLATSWQHKALEFAQEIGAIADDDNLEQLPFVRDEIIYPGLNGTVKAKGLSLSQQALINSEINQNHLSENLYLMTGFLLLYIKFIEIDKDLYHALKSVFSFDVVALNSKLEQRHQYIDALNDRFHRIQKSDENTDLVFNLCAWIDMDEAIHSLVFIPPVERYSWWGNLQKESRRLLRKVADKAVKAGNEVRLKQLSGLYADVCELSKDDLQLDCGGTPGEVLTCLRVYARINQQEYPGRVIFRTLR
;
A
#
# COMPACT_ATOMS: atom_id res chain seq x y z
N MET A 1 8.39 -35.99 -4.81
CA MET A 1 7.27 -35.04 -5.03
C MET A 1 6.87 -34.90 -6.51
N GLN A 2 6.73 -35.98 -7.29
CA GLN A 2 6.55 -35.88 -8.75
C GLN A 2 5.23 -35.19 -9.17
N TYR A 3 4.11 -35.49 -8.51
CA TYR A 3 2.80 -34.91 -8.83
C TYR A 3 2.67 -33.45 -8.40
N LEU A 4 3.31 -33.05 -7.30
CA LEU A 4 3.37 -31.65 -6.87
C LEU A 4 4.11 -30.80 -7.90
N HIS A 5 5.28 -31.26 -8.35
CA HIS A 5 6.05 -30.59 -9.39
C HIS A 5 5.26 -30.49 -10.70
N LYS A 6 4.56 -31.57 -11.09
CA LYS A 6 3.71 -31.56 -12.29
C LYS A 6 2.55 -30.55 -12.18
N LEU A 7 1.90 -30.48 -11.03
CA LEU A 7 0.82 -29.53 -10.79
C LEU A 7 1.33 -28.09 -10.75
N LEU A 8 2.43 -27.83 -10.02
CA LEU A 8 3.05 -26.50 -9.94
C LEU A 8 3.47 -25.96 -11.30
N ASN A 9 3.86 -26.83 -12.24
CA ASN A 9 4.29 -26.43 -13.58
C ASN A 9 3.16 -26.44 -14.62
N THR A 10 1.90 -26.61 -14.19
CA THR A 10 0.75 -26.50 -15.08
C THR A 10 0.40 -25.02 -15.27
N GLU A 11 0.59 -24.51 -16.48
CA GLU A 11 0.25 -23.12 -16.85
C GLU A 11 -1.25 -22.84 -16.66
N ASN A 12 -1.57 -21.60 -16.25
CA ASN A 12 -2.94 -21.10 -16.05
C ASN A 12 -3.83 -21.98 -15.15
N SER A 13 -3.24 -22.68 -14.19
CA SER A 13 -3.97 -23.52 -13.23
C SER A 13 -4.16 -22.81 -11.90
N GLU A 14 -5.41 -22.51 -11.54
CA GLU A 14 -5.76 -22.01 -10.21
C GLU A 14 -5.36 -22.99 -9.09
N LEU A 15 -5.42 -24.30 -9.37
CA LEU A 15 -4.95 -25.32 -8.42
C LEU A 15 -3.43 -25.27 -8.22
N ALA A 16 -2.67 -24.96 -9.27
CA ALA A 16 -1.22 -24.74 -9.18
C ALA A 16 -0.91 -23.47 -8.38
N LYS A 17 -1.69 -22.41 -8.61
CA LYS A 17 -1.58 -21.13 -7.89
C LYS A 17 -1.86 -21.31 -6.39
N ILE A 18 -2.97 -21.96 -6.03
CA ILE A 18 -3.34 -22.28 -4.64
C ILE A 18 -2.28 -23.17 -3.98
N LEU A 19 -1.80 -24.21 -4.67
CA LEU A 19 -0.76 -25.09 -4.14
C LEU A 19 0.53 -24.31 -3.84
N ARG A 20 0.94 -23.44 -4.76
CA ARG A 20 2.14 -22.61 -4.59
C ARG A 20 2.04 -21.71 -3.35
N PHE A 21 0.89 -21.07 -3.13
CA PHE A 21 0.65 -20.24 -1.95
C PHE A 21 0.73 -21.02 -0.63
N ASN A 22 0.14 -22.22 -0.58
CA ASN A 22 0.19 -23.05 0.63
C ASN A 22 1.62 -23.51 0.95
N LEU A 23 2.43 -23.81 -0.08
CA LEU A 23 3.82 -24.22 0.10
C LEU A 23 4.71 -23.06 0.54
N TYR A 24 4.50 -21.84 0.03
CA TYR A 24 5.18 -20.64 0.52
C TYR A 24 4.80 -20.31 1.97
N GLY A 25 3.50 -20.39 2.32
CA GLY A 25 3.03 -20.19 3.70
C GLY A 25 3.61 -21.21 4.68
N LEU A 26 3.71 -22.48 4.26
CA LEU A 26 4.37 -23.52 5.03
C LEU A 26 5.87 -23.22 5.24
N ALA A 27 6.59 -22.86 4.18
CA ALA A 27 8.01 -22.51 4.28
C ALA A 27 8.25 -21.33 5.23
N ALA A 28 7.47 -20.25 5.13
CA ALA A 28 7.58 -19.11 6.02
C ALA A 28 7.30 -19.46 7.49
N THR A 29 6.30 -20.33 7.73
CA THR A 29 5.95 -20.80 9.08
C THR A 29 7.09 -21.61 9.70
N LEU A 30 7.67 -22.53 8.93
CA LEU A 30 8.78 -23.37 9.38
C LEU A 30 10.07 -22.55 9.62
N THR A 31 10.38 -21.58 8.75
CA THR A 31 11.52 -20.67 8.95
C THR A 31 11.41 -19.91 10.26
N LYS A 32 10.22 -19.40 10.58
CA LYS A 32 9.98 -18.68 11.84
C LYS A 32 10.03 -19.61 13.05
N ALA A 33 9.46 -20.82 12.94
CA ALA A 33 9.53 -21.83 14.00
C ALA A 33 10.99 -22.22 14.31
N ASN A 34 11.84 -22.37 13.30
CA ASN A 34 13.28 -22.63 13.48
C ASN A 34 14.01 -21.48 14.18
N GLN A 35 13.63 -20.23 13.92
CA GLN A 35 14.18 -19.06 14.61
C GLN A 35 13.76 -18.98 16.08
N GLU A 36 12.52 -19.37 16.38
CA GLU A 36 11.94 -19.31 17.73
C GLU A 36 12.37 -20.49 18.62
N TYR A 37 12.62 -21.66 18.01
CA TYR A 37 12.98 -22.90 18.72
C TYR A 37 14.28 -23.53 18.15
N PRO A 38 15.44 -22.86 18.28
CA PRO A 38 16.70 -23.30 17.64
C PRO A 38 17.33 -24.56 18.26
N ILE A 39 16.81 -25.03 19.41
CA ILE A 39 17.30 -26.23 20.12
C ILE A 39 16.28 -27.36 20.02
N ASP A 40 15.22 -27.20 19.22
CA ASP A 40 14.24 -28.26 18.99
C ASP A 40 14.91 -29.48 18.31
N PRO A 41 14.65 -30.71 18.78
CA PRO A 41 15.25 -31.91 18.19
C PRO A 41 14.91 -32.11 16.71
N GLY A 42 13.85 -31.47 16.20
CA GLY A 42 13.45 -31.47 14.80
C GLY A 42 14.09 -30.39 13.93
N TYR A 43 14.89 -29.46 14.49
CA TYR A 43 15.46 -28.31 13.77
C TYR A 43 16.16 -28.71 12.46
N GLN A 44 17.03 -29.73 12.51
CA GLN A 44 17.81 -30.14 11.34
C GLN A 44 16.93 -30.76 10.25
N ILE A 45 15.90 -31.52 10.62
CA ILE A 45 14.92 -32.08 9.68
C ILE A 45 14.06 -30.95 9.07
N CYS A 46 13.75 -29.93 9.86
CA CYS A 46 12.99 -28.76 9.41
C CYS A 46 13.79 -27.93 8.39
N GLU A 47 15.09 -27.75 8.60
CA GLU A 47 15.99 -27.11 7.61
C GLU A 47 16.06 -27.90 6.29
N GLU A 48 16.21 -29.23 6.36
CA GLU A 48 16.18 -30.09 5.17
C GLU A 48 14.85 -30.00 4.41
N LEU A 49 13.72 -29.99 5.14
CA LEU A 49 12.39 -29.79 4.57
C LEU A 49 12.22 -28.41 3.92
N LEU A 50 12.78 -27.36 4.54
CA LEU A 50 12.78 -26.01 3.97
C LEU A 50 13.55 -25.98 2.65
N GLU A 51 14.71 -26.62 2.56
CA GLU A 51 15.46 -26.74 1.31
C GLU A 51 14.66 -27.47 0.22
N GLU A 52 14.00 -28.59 0.55
CA GLU A 52 13.14 -29.32 -0.38
C GLU A 52 11.99 -28.46 -0.90
N LEU A 53 11.35 -27.68 -0.03
CA LEU A 53 10.26 -26.76 -0.39
C LEU A 53 10.76 -25.65 -1.32
N HIS A 54 11.91 -25.04 -1.03
CA HIS A 54 12.49 -24.01 -1.88
C HIS A 54 12.84 -24.56 -3.27
N GLN A 55 13.45 -25.75 -3.36
CA GLN A 55 13.75 -26.39 -4.64
C GLN A 55 12.48 -26.69 -5.44
N LEU A 56 11.43 -27.17 -4.78
CA LEU A 56 10.14 -27.46 -5.41
C LEU A 56 9.45 -26.19 -5.96
N LEU A 57 9.68 -25.05 -5.31
CA LEU A 57 9.11 -23.76 -5.70
C LEU A 57 9.92 -23.04 -6.79
N GLN A 58 11.19 -23.42 -7.01
CA GLN A 58 12.10 -22.77 -7.97
C GLN A 58 12.02 -23.29 -9.42
N THR A 59 11.19 -24.30 -9.74
CA THR A 59 11.18 -24.92 -11.08
C THR A 59 10.22 -24.27 -12.08
N LEU A 60 10.65 -23.17 -12.70
CA LEU A 60 10.64 -22.80 -14.15
C LEU A 60 10.63 -21.27 -14.35
N PRO A 61 11.18 -20.80 -15.48
CA PRO A 61 11.92 -19.54 -15.58
C PRO A 61 11.01 -18.32 -15.70
N SER A 62 11.53 -17.20 -15.23
CA SER A 62 11.01 -15.86 -15.49
C SER A 62 10.59 -15.69 -16.97
N PRO A 63 9.35 -15.27 -17.26
CA PRO A 63 8.87 -15.02 -18.63
C PRO A 63 9.52 -13.83 -19.37
N ASN A 64 10.70 -13.37 -18.94
CA ASN A 64 11.44 -12.24 -19.54
C ASN A 64 12.81 -12.64 -20.10
N SER A 65 13.03 -13.91 -20.42
CA SER A 65 14.23 -14.34 -21.16
C SER A 65 13.95 -14.40 -22.66
N LEU A 66 13.59 -13.26 -23.26
CA LEU A 66 13.59 -13.10 -24.71
C LEU A 66 14.79 -12.25 -25.11
N ILE A 67 15.75 -12.93 -25.73
CA ILE A 67 16.73 -12.41 -26.69
C ILE A 67 17.86 -11.55 -26.08
N LEU A 68 18.93 -12.24 -25.66
CA LEU A 68 20.28 -11.68 -25.67
C LEU A 68 20.76 -11.62 -27.14
N GLU A 69 20.42 -10.54 -27.83
CA GLU A 69 21.23 -10.10 -28.95
C GLU A 69 22.59 -9.59 -28.41
N PRO A 70 23.70 -9.80 -29.14
CA PRO A 70 25.01 -9.43 -28.64
C PRO A 70 25.05 -7.91 -28.44
N VAL A 71 25.19 -7.52 -27.18
CA VAL A 71 25.45 -6.14 -26.77
C VAL A 71 26.74 -5.69 -27.47
N VAL A 72 26.54 -4.99 -28.59
CA VAL A 72 27.51 -4.01 -29.07
C VAL A 72 27.73 -3.09 -27.88
N LYS A 73 28.98 -3.07 -27.37
CA LYS A 73 29.48 -2.14 -26.36
C LYS A 73 29.21 -0.72 -26.83
N GLN A 74 28.00 -0.22 -26.57
CA GLN A 74 27.73 1.20 -26.55
C GLN A 74 28.26 1.69 -25.22
N SER A 75 29.41 2.37 -25.32
CA SER A 75 30.08 3.15 -24.29
C SER A 75 29.11 3.64 -23.22
N GLN A 76 29.30 3.17 -21.98
CA GLN A 76 28.72 3.80 -20.80
C GLN A 76 29.21 5.25 -20.74
N VAL A 77 28.42 6.15 -21.31
CA VAL A 77 28.40 7.53 -20.85
C VAL A 77 27.75 7.45 -19.48
N ILE A 78 28.54 7.59 -18.42
CA ILE A 78 28.02 7.90 -17.09
C ILE A 78 27.30 9.24 -17.26
N ASN A 79 25.99 9.21 -17.49
CA ASN A 79 25.19 10.41 -17.46
C ASN A 79 25.21 10.89 -16.01
N GLU A 80 25.91 11.99 -15.77
CA GLU A 80 25.90 12.70 -14.50
C GLU A 80 24.45 13.10 -14.20
N LEU A 81 23.92 12.61 -13.07
CA LEU A 81 22.56 12.89 -12.62
C LEU A 81 22.47 14.39 -12.34
N LYS A 82 21.58 15.08 -13.05
CA LYS A 82 21.46 16.54 -12.95
C LYS A 82 20.73 16.97 -11.67
N LEU A 83 19.87 16.11 -11.14
CA LEU A 83 19.10 16.36 -9.91
C LEU A 83 19.82 15.91 -8.62
N LEU A 84 21.14 15.67 -8.64
CA LEU A 84 21.89 15.30 -7.43
C LEU A 84 21.80 16.35 -6.33
N LYS A 85 21.92 17.64 -6.68
CA LYS A 85 21.79 18.72 -5.68
C LYS A 85 20.43 18.72 -4.97
N LEU A 86 19.36 18.47 -5.73
CA LEU A 86 18.01 18.36 -5.18
C LEU A 86 17.91 17.12 -4.27
N LYS A 87 18.44 15.98 -4.73
CA LYS A 87 18.48 14.73 -3.96
C LYS A 87 19.20 14.91 -2.62
N ASP A 88 20.37 15.53 -2.63
CA ASP A 88 21.18 15.76 -1.43
C ASP A 88 20.48 16.74 -0.48
N ALA A 89 19.98 17.87 -0.99
CA ALA A 89 19.24 18.84 -0.19
C ALA A 89 17.99 18.23 0.46
N PHE A 90 17.30 17.32 -0.23
CA PHE A 90 16.12 16.62 0.31
C PHE A 90 16.50 15.63 1.42
N ASN A 91 17.56 14.83 1.22
CA ASN A 91 18.01 13.85 2.21
C ASN A 91 18.55 14.52 3.50
N ASP A 92 19.16 15.70 3.38
CA ASP A 92 19.76 16.43 4.50
C ASP A 92 18.74 17.26 5.31
N ASP A 93 17.47 17.30 4.90
CA ASP A 93 16.45 18.11 5.56
C ASP A 93 15.90 17.42 6.83
N ASN A 94 16.17 18.03 7.98
CA ASN A 94 15.78 17.48 9.28
C ASN A 94 14.26 17.45 9.49
N GLU A 95 13.51 18.39 8.92
CA GLU A 95 12.06 18.45 9.07
C GLU A 95 11.38 17.35 8.25
N LEU A 96 11.84 17.12 7.01
CA LEU A 96 11.41 15.97 6.21
C LEU A 96 11.77 14.63 6.87
N ASN A 97 13.00 14.50 7.39
CA ASN A 97 13.46 13.28 8.04
C ASN A 97 12.65 12.93 9.30
N PHE A 98 12.08 13.93 9.98
CA PHE A 98 11.15 13.70 11.10
C PHE A 98 9.90 12.92 10.67
N TYR A 99 9.33 13.23 9.50
CA TYR A 99 8.13 12.57 8.97
C TYR A 99 8.42 11.31 8.17
N LEU A 100 9.47 11.32 7.35
CA LEU A 100 9.78 10.28 6.38
C LEU A 100 10.74 9.22 6.94
N GLY A 101 11.36 9.48 8.10
CA GLY A 101 12.47 8.70 8.62
C GLY A 101 13.76 8.93 7.83
N ASN A 102 14.82 8.21 8.18
CA ASN A 102 16.16 8.39 7.59
C ASN A 102 16.36 7.68 6.24
N ALA A 103 15.27 7.37 5.53
CA ALA A 103 15.32 6.66 4.26
C ALA A 103 15.69 7.62 3.13
N HIS A 104 16.91 7.45 2.59
CA HIS A 104 17.41 8.29 1.51
C HIS A 104 16.75 7.95 0.18
N ILE A 105 16.68 8.94 -0.71
CA ILE A 105 16.22 8.76 -2.09
C ILE A 105 17.07 7.70 -2.83
N GLN A 106 16.42 6.69 -3.40
CA GLN A 106 17.07 5.57 -4.09
C GLN A 106 17.12 5.70 -5.61
N GLY A 107 16.42 6.68 -6.19
CA GLY A 107 16.39 6.93 -7.63
C GLY A 107 17.78 6.99 -8.27
N GLN A 108 17.90 6.30 -9.41
CA GLN A 108 19.11 6.13 -10.22
C GLN A 108 19.06 6.92 -11.53
N THR A 109 17.91 7.52 -11.84
CA THR A 109 17.72 8.46 -12.96
C THR A 109 17.10 9.75 -12.45
N ASP A 110 17.27 10.87 -13.16
CA ASP A 110 16.64 12.14 -12.77
C ASP A 110 15.11 12.01 -12.68
N GLY A 111 14.49 11.25 -13.59
CA GLY A 111 13.04 10.99 -13.53
C GLY A 111 12.60 10.17 -12.32
N GLU A 112 13.43 9.20 -11.88
CA GLU A 112 13.16 8.46 -10.65
C GLU A 112 13.34 9.34 -9.40
N ILE A 113 14.39 10.17 -9.36
CA ILE A 113 14.64 11.11 -8.26
C ILE A 113 13.46 12.07 -8.11
N TRP A 114 13.03 12.70 -9.22
CA TRP A 114 11.88 13.61 -9.25
C TRP A 114 10.63 12.94 -8.67
N ASN A 115 10.28 11.78 -9.23
CA ASN A 115 9.08 11.05 -8.83
C ASN A 115 9.12 10.55 -7.38
N GLU A 116 10.26 10.04 -6.93
CA GLU A 116 10.41 9.55 -5.56
C GLU A 116 10.29 10.68 -4.53
N ILE A 117 10.92 11.83 -4.79
CA ILE A 117 10.79 13.03 -3.96
C ILE A 117 9.33 13.43 -3.85
N HIS A 118 8.64 13.61 -4.98
CA HIS A 118 7.26 14.10 -4.96
C HIS A 118 6.28 13.10 -4.33
N ARG A 119 6.46 11.79 -4.52
CA ARG A 119 5.66 10.78 -3.81
C ARG A 119 5.90 10.81 -2.31
N LYS A 120 7.14 10.99 -1.85
CA LYS A 120 7.43 11.16 -0.42
C LYS A 120 6.75 12.41 0.15
N LEU A 121 6.68 13.50 -0.61
CA LEU A 121 5.96 14.72 -0.18
C LEU A 121 4.44 14.51 0.01
N LEU A 122 3.84 13.47 -0.57
CA LEU A 122 2.42 13.14 -0.31
C LEU A 122 2.15 12.67 1.12
N ARG A 123 3.20 12.40 1.91
CA ARG A 123 3.14 11.81 3.25
C ARG A 123 3.38 12.83 4.37
N VAL A 124 3.79 14.04 4.04
CA VAL A 124 4.15 15.10 5.00
C VAL A 124 3.06 16.19 5.05
N PRO A 125 3.05 17.09 6.05
CA PRO A 125 2.11 18.20 6.10
C PRO A 125 2.04 18.99 4.79
N GLU A 126 0.85 19.43 4.38
CA GLU A 126 0.62 20.08 3.08
C GLU A 126 1.44 21.37 2.91
N ASP A 127 1.67 22.13 3.98
CA ASP A 127 2.50 23.33 3.98
C ASP A 127 3.97 23.01 3.71
N LEU A 128 4.50 21.98 4.39
CA LEU A 128 5.85 21.48 4.15
C LEU A 128 6.00 20.90 2.74
N ALA A 129 5.02 20.12 2.29
CA ALA A 129 4.99 19.55 0.94
C ALA A 129 4.99 20.66 -0.12
N THR A 130 4.15 21.68 0.05
CA THR A 130 4.07 22.83 -0.86
C THR A 130 5.39 23.58 -0.92
N SER A 131 5.99 23.89 0.22
CA SER A 131 7.29 24.55 0.30
C SER A 131 8.38 23.78 -0.45
N TRP A 132 8.43 22.46 -0.24
CA TRP A 132 9.39 21.59 -0.91
C TRP A 132 9.13 21.39 -2.40
N GLN A 133 7.88 21.37 -2.85
CA GLN A 133 7.54 21.33 -4.28
C GLN A 133 8.05 22.58 -4.99
N HIS A 134 7.89 23.77 -4.40
CA HIS A 134 8.44 25.01 -4.95
C HIS A 134 9.97 24.96 -5.01
N LYS A 135 10.63 24.59 -3.91
CA LYS A 135 12.09 24.44 -3.85
C LYS A 135 12.61 23.42 -4.88
N ALA A 136 11.93 22.29 -5.04
CA ALA A 136 12.30 21.28 -6.04
C ALA A 136 12.23 21.82 -7.47
N LEU A 137 11.21 22.63 -7.78
CA LEU A 137 11.09 23.31 -9.06
C LEU A 137 12.20 24.35 -9.27
N GLU A 138 12.59 25.10 -8.25
CA GLU A 138 13.73 26.03 -8.32
C GLU A 138 15.02 25.29 -8.69
N PHE A 139 15.33 24.18 -8.00
CA PHE A 139 16.49 23.33 -8.35
C PHE A 139 16.43 22.83 -9.79
N ALA A 140 15.25 22.41 -10.26
CA ALA A 140 15.06 21.94 -11.64
C ALA A 140 15.26 23.08 -12.65
N GLN A 141 14.77 24.29 -12.35
CA GLN A 141 14.90 25.47 -13.21
C GLN A 141 16.35 25.95 -13.33
N GLU A 142 17.13 25.91 -12.24
CA GLU A 142 18.55 26.28 -12.23
C GLU A 142 19.38 25.49 -13.24
N ILE A 143 19.00 24.24 -13.50
CA ILE A 143 19.66 23.36 -14.47
C ILE A 143 18.97 23.36 -15.85
N GLY A 144 18.00 24.24 -16.08
CA GLY A 144 17.29 24.42 -17.35
C GLY A 144 16.14 23.44 -17.61
N ALA A 145 15.62 22.76 -16.57
CA ALA A 145 14.40 21.98 -16.69
C ALA A 145 13.18 22.88 -16.45
N ILE A 146 12.05 22.54 -17.07
CA ILE A 146 10.82 23.33 -17.04
C ILE A 146 9.67 22.41 -16.61
N ALA A 147 8.79 22.90 -15.75
CA ALA A 147 7.57 22.18 -15.37
C ALA A 147 6.73 21.84 -16.61
N ASP A 148 6.21 20.62 -16.65
CA ASP A 148 5.41 20.10 -17.75
C ASP A 148 4.14 19.47 -17.20
N ASP A 149 3.04 20.22 -17.28
CA ASP A 149 1.70 19.79 -16.83
C ASP A 149 0.98 18.92 -17.89
N ASP A 150 1.58 18.72 -19.07
CA ASP A 150 1.01 17.90 -20.14
C ASP A 150 1.55 16.45 -20.10
N ASN A 151 2.79 16.26 -19.66
CA ASN A 151 3.44 14.95 -19.56
C ASN A 151 3.20 14.27 -18.20
N LEU A 152 1.96 13.84 -17.95
CA LEU A 152 1.53 13.26 -16.69
C LEU A 152 1.19 11.76 -16.81
N GLU A 153 1.61 10.97 -15.82
CA GLU A 153 1.04 9.65 -15.57
C GLU A 153 -0.33 9.79 -14.88
N GLN A 154 -1.38 9.29 -15.52
CA GLN A 154 -2.75 9.46 -15.05
C GLN A 154 -3.19 8.27 -14.19
N LEU A 155 -3.57 8.58 -12.95
CA LEU A 155 -4.16 7.65 -12.00
C LEU A 155 -5.69 7.70 -12.08
N PRO A 156 -6.39 6.55 -12.17
CA PRO A 156 -7.84 6.51 -12.26
C PRO A 156 -8.47 6.98 -10.93
N PHE A 157 -9.26 8.06 -10.98
CA PHE A 157 -10.00 8.53 -9.82
C PHE A 157 -11.26 9.33 -10.22
N VAL A 158 -12.08 9.74 -9.25
CA VAL A 158 -13.37 10.42 -9.51
C VAL A 158 -13.26 11.90 -9.86
N ARG A 159 -12.06 12.47 -9.77
CA ARG A 159 -11.77 13.89 -10.04
C ARG A 159 -10.44 14.01 -10.77
N ASP A 160 -10.30 15.10 -11.52
CA ASP A 160 -9.04 15.49 -12.14
C ASP A 160 -8.25 16.38 -11.17
N GLU A 161 -6.98 16.06 -10.96
CA GLU A 161 -6.10 16.78 -10.03
C GLU A 161 -4.64 16.55 -10.43
N ILE A 162 -3.86 17.59 -10.70
CA ILE A 162 -2.40 17.44 -10.86
C ILE A 162 -1.81 17.31 -9.47
N ILE A 163 -1.20 16.16 -9.17
CA ILE A 163 -0.57 15.90 -7.88
C ILE A 163 0.81 16.57 -7.85
N TYR A 164 1.58 16.38 -8.93
CA TYR A 164 2.82 17.11 -9.17
C TYR A 164 3.15 17.14 -10.67
N PRO A 165 3.82 18.21 -11.15
CA PRO A 165 4.11 18.38 -12.57
C PRO A 165 5.20 17.42 -13.05
N GLY A 166 5.23 17.17 -14.36
CA GLY A 166 6.38 16.57 -15.02
C GLY A 166 7.51 17.59 -15.20
N LEU A 167 8.58 17.13 -15.84
CA LEU A 167 9.68 17.98 -16.29
C LEU A 167 9.96 17.77 -17.77
N ASN A 168 10.29 18.86 -18.45
CA ASN A 168 10.82 18.87 -19.81
C ASN A 168 12.09 19.75 -19.87
N GLY A 169 12.72 19.85 -21.04
CA GLY A 169 13.97 20.59 -21.23
C GLY A 169 15.19 19.72 -20.95
N THR A 170 16.07 20.18 -20.05
CA THR A 170 17.34 19.50 -19.77
C THR A 170 17.18 18.20 -18.99
N VAL A 171 16.09 18.06 -18.22
CA VAL A 171 15.64 16.83 -17.54
C VAL A 171 14.25 16.50 -18.05
N LYS A 172 13.98 15.22 -18.33
CA LYS A 172 12.66 14.73 -18.72
C LYS A 172 12.14 13.76 -17.68
N ALA A 173 11.01 14.09 -17.08
CA ALA A 173 10.32 13.27 -16.10
C ALA A 173 8.81 13.36 -16.32
N LYS A 174 8.09 12.26 -16.08
CA LYS A 174 6.62 12.32 -16.02
C LYS A 174 6.19 12.86 -14.67
N GLY A 175 5.14 13.68 -14.68
CA GLY A 175 4.42 14.05 -13.46
C GLY A 175 3.35 13.02 -13.12
N LEU A 176 2.49 13.34 -12.15
CA LEU A 176 1.42 12.46 -11.70
C LEU A 176 0.13 13.26 -11.54
N SER A 177 -0.98 12.70 -12.01
CA SER A 177 -2.31 13.28 -11.81
C SER A 177 -3.37 12.24 -11.53
N LEU A 178 -4.47 12.68 -10.90
CA LEU A 178 -5.74 11.98 -10.89
C LEU A 178 -6.50 12.31 -12.18
N SER A 179 -7.21 11.33 -12.74
CA SER A 179 -7.95 11.45 -14.00
C SER A 179 -9.28 10.71 -13.95
N GLN A 180 -10.37 11.44 -14.18
CA GLN A 180 -11.71 10.87 -14.34
C GLN A 180 -11.81 10.05 -15.62
N GLN A 181 -11.16 10.52 -16.70
CA GLN A 181 -11.13 9.77 -17.96
C GLN A 181 -10.39 8.43 -17.80
N ALA A 182 -9.30 8.39 -17.03
CA ALA A 182 -8.59 7.15 -16.75
C ALA A 182 -9.47 6.16 -15.96
N LEU A 183 -10.31 6.64 -15.04
CA LEU A 183 -11.30 5.81 -14.34
C LEU A 183 -12.40 5.29 -15.27
N ILE A 184 -12.88 6.09 -16.22
CA ILE A 184 -13.86 5.64 -17.23
C ILE A 184 -13.27 4.54 -18.12
N ASN A 185 -12.00 4.66 -18.48
CA ASN A 185 -11.31 3.72 -19.35
C ASN A 185 -10.95 2.39 -18.66
N SER A 186 -11.09 2.26 -17.34
CA SER A 186 -10.70 1.06 -16.60
C SER A 186 -11.69 -0.11 -16.71
N GLU A 187 -12.65 -0.06 -17.66
CA GLU A 187 -13.63 -1.11 -18.01
C GLU A 187 -14.53 -1.63 -16.87
N ILE A 188 -14.53 -0.98 -15.71
CA ILE A 188 -15.46 -1.33 -14.62
C ILE A 188 -16.85 -0.84 -15.04
N ASN A 189 -17.85 -1.73 -15.06
CA ASN A 189 -19.21 -1.40 -15.51
C ASN A 189 -19.86 -0.35 -14.58
N GLN A 190 -19.76 0.93 -14.97
CA GLN A 190 -20.12 2.08 -14.12
C GLN A 190 -21.63 2.35 -14.07
N ASN A 191 -22.40 1.81 -15.02
CA ASN A 191 -23.78 2.21 -15.27
C ASN A 191 -24.79 1.78 -14.19
N HIS A 192 -24.37 1.00 -13.20
CA HIS A 192 -25.25 0.44 -12.15
C HIS A 192 -24.73 0.65 -10.72
N LEU A 193 -23.61 1.35 -10.52
CA LEU A 193 -23.06 1.55 -9.18
C LEU A 193 -23.72 2.74 -8.47
N SER A 194 -24.02 2.57 -7.18
CA SER A 194 -24.39 3.70 -6.33
C SER A 194 -23.23 4.69 -6.20
N GLU A 195 -23.51 5.96 -5.89
CA GLU A 195 -22.48 7.01 -5.77
C GLU A 195 -21.33 6.62 -4.81
N ASN A 196 -21.67 5.98 -3.68
CA ASN A 196 -20.68 5.51 -2.72
C ASN A 196 -19.80 4.38 -3.29
N LEU A 197 -20.40 3.43 -4.03
CA LEU A 197 -19.65 2.36 -4.69
C LEU A 197 -18.75 2.91 -5.80
N TYR A 198 -19.23 3.87 -6.59
CA TYR A 198 -18.44 4.53 -7.62
C TYR A 198 -17.20 5.20 -7.03
N LEU A 199 -17.37 5.94 -5.93
CA LEU A 199 -16.24 6.55 -5.23
C LEU A 199 -15.28 5.50 -4.63
N MET A 200 -15.81 4.40 -4.10
CA MET A 200 -15.00 3.30 -3.59
C MET A 200 -14.20 2.58 -4.69
N THR A 201 -14.76 2.45 -5.89
CA THR A 201 -14.02 1.98 -7.08
C THR A 201 -12.82 2.86 -7.37
N GLY A 202 -13.01 4.19 -7.31
CA GLY A 202 -11.94 5.16 -7.48
C GLY A 202 -10.81 4.92 -6.46
N PHE A 203 -11.14 4.79 -5.17
CA PHE A 203 -10.14 4.49 -4.13
C PHE A 203 -9.41 3.18 -4.39
N LEU A 204 -10.13 2.11 -4.72
CA LEU A 204 -9.55 0.80 -4.98
C LEU A 204 -8.51 0.87 -6.11
N LEU A 205 -8.89 1.41 -7.26
CA LEU A 205 -8.00 1.49 -8.41
C LEU A 205 -6.82 2.41 -8.18
N LEU A 206 -7.05 3.56 -7.51
CA LEU A 206 -6.00 4.48 -7.13
C LEU A 206 -4.96 3.79 -6.24
N TYR A 207 -5.40 3.08 -5.20
CA TYR A 207 -4.49 2.36 -4.32
C TYR A 207 -3.75 1.22 -5.01
N ILE A 208 -4.42 0.45 -5.88
CA ILE A 208 -3.75 -0.57 -6.69
C ILE A 208 -2.65 0.09 -7.53
N LYS A 209 -2.90 1.24 -8.16
CA LYS A 209 -1.89 1.96 -8.92
C LYS A 209 -0.73 2.46 -8.07
N PHE A 210 -1.00 3.00 -6.89
CA PHE A 210 0.06 3.38 -5.95
C PHE A 210 0.95 2.21 -5.55
N ILE A 211 0.39 1.01 -5.34
CA ILE A 211 1.17 -0.21 -5.08
C ILE A 211 2.10 -0.57 -6.24
N GLU A 212 1.80 -0.17 -7.48
CA GLU A 212 2.67 -0.40 -8.63
C GLU A 212 3.81 0.60 -8.72
N ILE A 213 3.56 1.87 -8.39
CA ILE A 213 4.50 2.98 -8.64
C ILE A 213 5.31 3.40 -7.41
N ASP A 214 4.83 3.12 -6.20
CA ASP A 214 5.49 3.50 -4.95
C ASP A 214 6.06 2.28 -4.22
N LYS A 215 7.38 2.29 -4.05
CA LYS A 215 8.14 1.20 -3.45
C LYS A 215 8.11 1.21 -1.92
N ASP A 216 7.70 2.32 -1.31
CA ASP A 216 7.68 2.51 0.14
C ASP A 216 6.38 2.03 0.80
N LEU A 217 5.51 1.37 0.03
CA LEU A 217 4.24 0.85 0.53
C LEU A 217 4.38 -0.51 1.19
N TYR A 218 3.68 -0.63 2.30
CA TYR A 218 3.54 -1.83 3.09
C TYR A 218 2.07 -2.15 3.25
N HIS A 219 1.77 -3.40 3.60
CA HIS A 219 0.45 -3.75 4.10
C HIS A 219 0.52 -4.27 5.54
N ALA A 220 -0.56 -4.03 6.26
CA ALA A 220 -0.78 -4.48 7.62
C ALA A 220 -2.05 -5.34 7.74
N LEU A 221 -2.60 -5.86 6.64
CA LEU A 221 -3.95 -6.43 6.63
C LEU A 221 -3.97 -7.81 7.29
N LYS A 222 -4.72 -7.93 8.40
CA LYS A 222 -4.74 -9.14 9.24
C LYS A 222 -5.06 -10.41 8.47
N SER A 223 -6.01 -10.34 7.53
CA SER A 223 -6.45 -11.50 6.75
C SER A 223 -5.42 -11.99 5.73
N VAL A 224 -4.41 -11.18 5.43
CA VAL A 224 -3.29 -11.53 4.54
C VAL A 224 -2.10 -11.97 5.37
N PHE A 225 -1.71 -11.15 6.34
CA PHE A 225 -0.65 -11.47 7.29
C PHE A 225 -0.94 -10.81 8.63
N SER A 226 -1.07 -11.61 9.68
CA SER A 226 -1.54 -11.15 11.00
C SER A 226 -0.45 -10.58 11.90
N PHE A 227 0.82 -10.91 11.64
CA PHE A 227 1.87 -10.77 12.65
C PHE A 227 2.73 -9.51 12.53
N ASP A 228 2.73 -8.84 11.37
CA ASP A 228 3.66 -7.73 11.12
C ASP A 228 3.18 -6.83 9.97
N VAL A 229 3.88 -5.72 9.77
CA VAL A 229 3.77 -4.84 8.60
C VAL A 229 4.74 -5.30 7.52
N VAL A 230 4.24 -5.56 6.31
CA VAL A 230 5.00 -6.26 5.26
C VAL A 230 5.16 -5.39 4.02
N ALA A 231 6.41 -5.21 3.58
CA ALA A 231 6.72 -4.45 2.36
C ALA A 231 6.12 -5.11 1.12
N LEU A 232 5.39 -4.35 0.32
CA LEU A 232 4.75 -4.85 -0.90
C LEU A 232 5.74 -4.96 -2.07
N ASN A 233 6.76 -4.11 -2.11
CA ASN A 233 7.74 -4.13 -3.20
C ASN A 233 8.74 -5.29 -3.11
N SER A 234 9.12 -5.74 -1.91
CA SER A 234 10.11 -6.82 -1.74
C SER A 234 9.51 -8.22 -1.77
N LYS A 235 8.19 -8.36 -1.57
CA LYS A 235 7.49 -9.64 -1.52
C LYS A 235 6.31 -9.65 -2.49
N LEU A 236 6.56 -10.03 -3.74
CA LEU A 236 5.54 -10.07 -4.80
C LEU A 236 4.31 -10.90 -4.43
N GLU A 237 4.47 -12.01 -3.70
CA GLU A 237 3.35 -12.81 -3.22
C GLU A 237 2.43 -12.02 -2.28
N GLN A 238 3.00 -11.29 -1.32
CA GLN A 238 2.27 -10.46 -0.37
C GLN A 238 1.54 -9.33 -1.08
N ARG A 239 2.16 -8.76 -2.13
CA ARG A 239 1.50 -7.80 -3.01
C ARG A 239 0.27 -8.39 -3.70
N HIS A 240 0.38 -9.57 -4.30
CA HIS A 240 -0.77 -10.22 -4.95
C HIS A 240 -1.87 -10.58 -3.95
N GLN A 241 -1.52 -11.19 -2.81
CA GLN A 241 -2.50 -11.56 -1.78
C GLN A 241 -3.24 -10.34 -1.22
N TYR A 242 -2.54 -9.22 -1.06
CA TYR A 242 -3.14 -7.98 -0.60
C TYR A 242 -4.10 -7.37 -1.65
N ILE A 243 -3.71 -7.34 -2.93
CA ILE A 243 -4.57 -6.88 -4.02
C ILE A 243 -5.81 -7.79 -4.18
N ASP A 244 -5.63 -9.11 -4.13
CA ASP A 244 -6.73 -10.08 -4.17
C ASP A 244 -7.70 -9.85 -3.00
N ALA A 245 -7.19 -9.63 -1.78
CA ALA A 245 -8.01 -9.33 -0.61
C ALA A 245 -8.78 -7.99 -0.74
N LEU A 246 -8.20 -6.97 -1.35
CA LEU A 246 -8.89 -5.71 -1.65
C LEU A 246 -10.04 -5.93 -2.65
N ASN A 247 -9.78 -6.65 -3.74
CA ASN A 247 -10.78 -6.96 -4.76
C ASN A 247 -11.92 -7.81 -4.18
N ASP A 248 -11.61 -8.83 -3.38
CA ASP A 248 -12.61 -9.68 -2.74
C ASP A 248 -13.55 -8.88 -1.83
N ARG A 249 -13.00 -7.96 -1.03
CA ARG A 249 -13.79 -7.10 -0.14
C ARG A 249 -14.62 -6.10 -0.93
N PHE A 250 -14.08 -5.56 -2.01
CA PHE A 250 -14.83 -4.71 -2.93
C PHE A 250 -16.01 -5.46 -3.57
N HIS A 251 -15.82 -6.70 -4.03
CA HIS A 251 -16.90 -7.52 -4.55
C HIS A 251 -17.97 -7.85 -3.49
N ARG A 252 -17.59 -8.01 -2.21
CA ARG A 252 -18.55 -8.20 -1.11
C ARG A 252 -19.39 -6.95 -0.90
N ILE A 253 -18.82 -5.74 -0.91
CA ILE A 253 -19.61 -4.52 -0.77
C ILE A 253 -20.56 -4.32 -1.95
N GLN A 254 -20.13 -4.63 -3.18
CA GLN A 254 -20.99 -4.59 -4.37
C GLN A 254 -22.20 -5.51 -4.23
N LYS A 255 -21.97 -6.79 -3.86
CA LYS A 255 -23.06 -7.74 -3.62
C LYS A 255 -23.96 -7.34 -2.44
N SER A 256 -23.40 -6.70 -1.42
CA SER A 256 -24.16 -6.28 -0.25
C SER A 256 -25.03 -5.04 -0.50
N ASP A 257 -24.71 -4.22 -1.50
CA ASP A 257 -25.52 -3.03 -1.86
C ASP A 257 -26.87 -3.43 -2.47
N GLU A 258 -26.96 -4.64 -3.03
CA GLU A 258 -28.21 -5.25 -3.51
C GLU A 258 -29.02 -5.91 -2.38
N ASN A 259 -28.42 -6.09 -1.20
CA ASN A 259 -29.05 -6.75 -0.05
C ASN A 259 -29.78 -5.73 0.84
N THR A 260 -30.93 -6.12 1.39
CA THR A 260 -31.71 -5.30 2.33
C THR A 260 -31.15 -5.33 3.77
N ASP A 261 -30.27 -6.28 4.09
CA ASP A 261 -29.61 -6.34 5.40
C ASP A 261 -28.51 -5.27 5.54
N LEU A 262 -28.89 -4.17 6.19
CA LEU A 262 -28.02 -3.02 6.44
C LEU A 262 -26.90 -3.30 7.44
N VAL A 263 -27.06 -4.28 8.35
CA VAL A 263 -26.00 -4.66 9.29
C VAL A 263 -24.94 -5.46 8.55
N PHE A 264 -25.35 -6.41 7.71
CA PHE A 264 -24.43 -7.15 6.85
C PHE A 264 -23.66 -6.20 5.91
N ASN A 265 -24.36 -5.26 5.28
CA ASN A 265 -23.74 -4.24 4.43
C ASN A 265 -22.72 -3.40 5.23
N LEU A 266 -23.09 -2.88 6.40
CA LEU A 266 -22.17 -2.12 7.25
C LEU A 266 -20.92 -2.92 7.63
N CYS A 267 -21.06 -4.20 8.00
CA CYS A 267 -19.92 -5.07 8.29
C CYS A 267 -18.99 -5.24 7.08
N ALA A 268 -19.53 -5.42 5.88
CA ALA A 268 -18.74 -5.49 4.64
C ALA A 268 -17.96 -4.19 4.38
N TRP A 269 -18.56 -3.03 4.67
CA TRP A 269 -17.88 -1.74 4.57
C TRP A 269 -16.79 -1.53 5.62
N ILE A 270 -17.00 -1.97 6.87
CA ILE A 270 -15.93 -1.94 7.90
C ILE A 270 -14.74 -2.79 7.44
N ASP A 271 -15.02 -3.92 6.82
CA ASP A 271 -14.02 -4.84 6.29
C ASP A 271 -13.24 -4.24 5.11
N MET A 272 -13.91 -3.56 4.19
CA MET A 272 -13.26 -2.82 3.10
C MET A 272 -12.42 -1.65 3.63
N ASP A 273 -12.96 -0.93 4.62
CA ASP A 273 -12.30 0.19 5.28
C ASP A 273 -11.01 -0.23 6.00
N GLU A 274 -11.02 -1.38 6.70
CA GLU A 274 -9.81 -1.97 7.26
C GLU A 274 -8.78 -2.29 6.17
N ALA A 275 -9.21 -2.87 5.05
CA ALA A 275 -8.30 -3.19 3.97
C ALA A 275 -7.63 -1.94 3.41
N ILE A 276 -8.39 -0.89 3.09
CA ILE A 276 -7.82 0.38 2.62
C ILE A 276 -6.82 0.98 3.61
N HIS A 277 -7.17 1.01 4.90
CA HIS A 277 -6.30 1.63 5.91
C HIS A 277 -5.18 0.71 6.39
N SER A 278 -5.16 -0.54 5.90
CA SER A 278 -4.03 -1.44 6.03
C SER A 278 -2.95 -1.20 4.97
N LEU A 279 -3.20 -0.38 3.94
CA LEU A 279 -2.15 0.15 3.07
C LEU A 279 -1.45 1.30 3.79
N VAL A 280 -0.20 1.08 4.20
CA VAL A 280 0.53 2.00 5.07
C VAL A 280 1.94 2.27 4.57
N PHE A 281 2.52 3.37 5.04
CA PHE A 281 3.94 3.68 4.92
C PHE A 281 4.63 3.44 6.26
N ILE A 282 5.95 3.26 6.22
CA ILE A 282 6.82 3.22 7.40
C ILE A 282 7.90 4.29 7.23
N PRO A 283 7.96 5.33 8.08
CA PRO A 283 6.99 5.69 9.12
C PRO A 283 5.58 6.00 8.57
N PRO A 284 4.52 5.83 9.37
CA PRO A 284 3.17 6.21 8.98
C PRO A 284 3.05 7.68 8.58
N VAL A 285 2.19 7.94 7.60
CA VAL A 285 1.97 9.27 7.03
C VAL A 285 1.40 10.25 8.06
N GLU A 286 1.68 11.52 7.86
CA GLU A 286 1.08 12.58 8.65
C GLU A 286 -0.43 12.68 8.34
N ARG A 287 -1.25 12.96 9.36
CA ARG A 287 -2.71 12.92 9.28
C ARG A 287 -3.26 13.93 8.26
N TYR A 288 -2.71 15.12 8.19
CA TYR A 288 -3.12 16.23 7.31
C TYR A 288 -2.32 16.31 6.01
N SER A 289 -1.46 15.34 5.72
CA SER A 289 -0.85 15.14 4.40
C SER A 289 -1.88 14.83 3.32
N TRP A 290 -1.48 14.93 2.06
CA TRP A 290 -2.31 14.53 0.91
C TRP A 290 -2.84 13.10 1.05
N TRP A 291 -1.98 12.14 1.38
CA TRP A 291 -2.38 10.74 1.60
C TRP A 291 -3.30 10.59 2.83
N GLY A 292 -3.00 11.30 3.92
CA GLY A 292 -3.83 11.32 5.12
C GLY A 292 -5.24 11.84 4.84
N ASN A 293 -5.36 12.87 4.00
CA ASN A 293 -6.64 13.41 3.56
C ASN A 293 -7.39 12.43 2.64
N LEU A 294 -6.70 11.74 1.73
CA LEU A 294 -7.26 10.68 0.91
C LEU A 294 -7.86 9.54 1.76
N GLN A 295 -7.14 9.08 2.79
CA GLN A 295 -7.65 8.06 3.73
C GLN A 295 -8.86 8.56 4.53
N LYS A 296 -8.85 9.82 5.00
CA LYS A 296 -10.01 10.43 5.67
C LYS A 296 -11.23 10.48 4.75
N GLU A 297 -11.04 10.81 3.47
CA GLU A 297 -12.12 10.82 2.48
C GLU A 297 -12.74 9.43 2.32
N SER A 298 -11.92 8.39 2.23
CA SER A 298 -12.40 6.99 2.21
C SER A 298 -13.19 6.64 3.48
N ARG A 299 -12.67 6.97 4.67
CA ARG A 299 -13.37 6.71 5.96
C ARG A 299 -14.72 7.43 6.08
N ARG A 300 -14.91 8.58 5.41
CA ARG A 300 -16.22 9.27 5.36
C ARG A 300 -17.29 8.42 4.68
N LEU A 301 -16.93 7.55 3.73
CA LEU A 301 -17.89 6.63 3.11
C LEU A 301 -18.44 5.62 4.11
N LEU A 302 -17.58 5.05 4.96
CA LEU A 302 -18.02 4.15 6.03
C LEU A 302 -19.01 4.87 6.98
N ARG A 303 -18.76 6.14 7.32
CA ARG A 303 -19.70 6.92 8.15
C ARG A 303 -21.05 7.10 7.46
N LYS A 304 -21.08 7.40 6.15
CA LYS A 304 -22.33 7.50 5.38
C LYS A 304 -23.13 6.19 5.42
N VAL A 305 -22.46 5.04 5.35
CA VAL A 305 -23.11 3.72 5.42
C VAL A 305 -23.62 3.43 6.84
N ALA A 306 -22.85 3.77 7.87
CA ALA A 306 -23.28 3.67 9.26
C ALA A 306 -24.53 4.53 9.54
N ASP A 307 -24.56 5.76 9.04
CA ASP A 307 -25.71 6.66 9.18
C ASP A 307 -26.98 6.08 8.55
N LYS A 308 -26.86 5.36 7.43
CA LYS A 308 -28.00 4.63 6.82
C LYS A 308 -28.52 3.53 7.76
N ALA A 309 -27.63 2.74 8.35
CA ALA A 309 -28.02 1.69 9.30
C ALA A 309 -28.68 2.27 10.57
N VAL A 310 -28.18 3.40 11.08
CA VAL A 310 -28.78 4.13 12.21
C VAL A 310 -30.18 4.62 11.87
N LYS A 311 -30.37 5.26 10.70
CA LYS A 311 -31.69 5.74 10.24
C LYS A 311 -32.71 4.63 10.06
N ALA A 312 -32.25 3.40 9.81
CA ALA A 312 -33.11 2.21 9.74
C ALA A 312 -33.40 1.58 11.13
N GLY A 313 -32.95 2.19 12.22
CA GLY A 313 -33.26 1.77 13.59
C GLY A 313 -32.20 0.87 14.25
N ASN A 314 -31.03 0.66 13.65
CA ASN A 314 -29.95 -0.10 14.28
C ASN A 314 -29.15 0.76 15.25
N GLU A 315 -28.69 0.17 16.36
CA GLU A 315 -27.81 0.83 17.32
C GLU A 315 -26.35 0.71 16.85
N VAL A 316 -25.84 1.72 16.14
CA VAL A 316 -24.46 1.70 15.64
C VAL A 316 -23.59 2.70 16.38
N ARG A 317 -22.43 2.26 16.86
CA ARG A 317 -21.34 3.12 17.36
C ARG A 317 -20.05 2.75 16.63
N LEU A 318 -19.51 3.70 15.87
CA LEU A 318 -18.18 3.58 15.27
C LEU A 318 -17.21 4.53 15.98
N LYS A 319 -16.02 4.03 16.34
CA LYS A 319 -14.95 4.85 16.93
C LYS A 319 -13.65 4.60 16.19
N GLN A 320 -13.12 5.66 15.58
CA GLN A 320 -11.74 5.68 15.08
C GLN A 320 -10.80 5.82 16.29
N LEU A 321 -9.86 4.88 16.42
CA LEU A 321 -8.95 4.82 17.55
C LEU A 321 -7.75 5.74 17.30
N SER A 322 -7.43 6.60 18.25
CA SER A 322 -6.34 7.59 18.16
C SER A 322 -5.98 8.12 19.54
N GLY A 323 -4.85 8.83 19.67
CA GLY A 323 -4.34 9.33 20.94
C GLY A 323 -3.41 8.32 21.59
N LEU A 324 -3.35 8.32 22.93
CA LEU A 324 -2.53 7.36 23.67
C LEU A 324 -3.07 5.93 23.47
N TYR A 325 -2.17 4.98 23.21
CA TYR A 325 -2.54 3.58 23.06
C TYR A 325 -3.24 3.04 24.32
N ALA A 326 -2.79 3.46 25.50
CA ALA A 326 -3.38 3.08 26.78
C ALA A 326 -4.87 3.46 26.92
N ASP A 327 -5.33 4.49 26.22
CA ASP A 327 -6.73 4.96 26.28
C ASP A 327 -7.66 4.16 25.34
N VAL A 328 -7.09 3.36 24.43
CA VAL A 328 -7.85 2.67 23.38
C VAL A 328 -7.58 1.18 23.28
N CYS A 329 -6.58 0.64 23.99
CA CYS A 329 -6.18 -0.77 23.90
C CYS A 329 -7.29 -1.75 24.32
N GLU A 330 -8.24 -1.34 25.16
CA GLU A 330 -9.42 -2.16 25.50
C GLU A 330 -10.43 -2.28 24.33
N LEU A 331 -10.39 -1.35 23.38
CA LEU A 331 -11.28 -1.29 22.22
C LEU A 331 -10.65 -1.88 20.96
N SER A 332 -9.39 -2.32 21.04
CA SER A 332 -8.65 -2.90 19.92
C SER A 332 -8.16 -4.32 20.21
N LYS A 333 -7.88 -5.06 19.14
CA LYS A 333 -7.24 -6.39 19.18
C LYS A 333 -6.30 -6.55 18.00
N ASP A 334 -5.31 -7.42 18.18
CA ASP A 334 -4.30 -7.77 17.16
C ASP A 334 -3.51 -6.55 16.66
N ASP A 335 -3.24 -5.62 17.57
CA ASP A 335 -2.52 -4.37 17.27
C ASP A 335 -1.07 -4.64 16.85
N LEU A 336 -0.54 -3.75 16.01
CA LEU A 336 0.83 -3.81 15.53
C LEU A 336 1.65 -2.70 16.17
N GLN A 337 2.93 -3.02 16.37
CA GLN A 337 3.87 -2.18 17.07
C GLN A 337 4.96 -1.72 16.10
N LEU A 338 5.29 -0.42 16.10
CA LEU A 338 6.41 0.12 15.31
C LEU A 338 7.38 0.90 16.19
N ASP A 339 8.67 0.80 15.88
CA ASP A 339 9.77 1.53 16.54
C ASP A 339 10.15 2.84 15.80
N CYS A 340 9.32 3.30 14.85
CA CYS A 340 9.55 4.52 14.08
C CYS A 340 8.26 5.35 13.91
N GLY A 341 8.41 6.65 13.65
CA GLY A 341 7.31 7.60 13.49
C GLY A 341 6.63 8.02 14.79
N GLY A 342 6.01 9.21 14.76
CA GLY A 342 5.16 9.76 15.81
C GLY A 342 5.76 9.77 17.23
N THR A 343 4.88 9.94 18.23
CA THR A 343 5.26 10.02 19.63
C THR A 343 5.21 8.63 20.30
N PRO A 344 6.21 8.24 21.10
CA PRO A 344 6.17 7.06 21.95
C PRO A 344 4.87 6.89 22.74
N GLY A 345 4.24 5.71 22.61
CA GLY A 345 2.99 5.37 23.28
C GLY A 345 1.71 5.83 22.58
N GLU A 346 1.79 6.55 21.47
CA GLU A 346 0.63 6.98 20.69
C GLU A 346 0.23 5.99 19.59
N VAL A 347 -1.06 5.99 19.28
CA VAL A 347 -1.59 5.37 18.06
C VAL A 347 -1.14 6.18 16.85
N LEU A 348 -0.39 5.53 15.97
CA LEU A 348 0.08 6.09 14.70
C LEU A 348 -1.01 6.01 13.63
N THR A 349 -1.62 4.83 13.48
CA THR A 349 -2.63 4.57 12.45
C THR A 349 -3.78 3.72 12.99
N CYS A 350 -5.01 4.13 12.73
CA CYS A 350 -6.19 3.29 12.93
C CYS A 350 -6.42 2.41 11.71
N LEU A 351 -6.06 1.12 11.79
CA LEU A 351 -6.29 0.17 10.70
C LEU A 351 -7.78 -0.14 10.61
N ARG A 352 -8.37 -0.62 11.70
CA ARG A 352 -9.80 -0.95 11.79
C ARG A 352 -10.47 -0.09 12.86
N VAL A 353 -11.63 0.49 12.54
CA VAL A 353 -12.45 1.18 13.56
C VAL A 353 -13.01 0.18 14.57
N TYR A 354 -13.12 0.58 15.83
CA TYR A 354 -14.00 -0.12 16.75
C TYR A 354 -15.46 0.09 16.30
N ALA A 355 -16.23 -0.99 16.31
CA ALA A 355 -17.65 -0.94 16.00
C ALA A 355 -18.47 -1.69 17.04
N ARG A 356 -19.58 -1.11 17.48
CA ARG A 356 -20.65 -1.81 18.17
C ARG A 356 -21.93 -1.65 17.36
N ILE A 357 -22.50 -2.78 16.95
CA ILE A 357 -23.72 -2.83 16.15
C ILE A 357 -24.72 -3.68 16.92
N ASN A 358 -25.79 -3.05 17.38
CA ASN A 358 -26.74 -3.63 18.31
C ASN A 358 -26.01 -4.15 19.57
N GLN A 359 -26.11 -5.45 19.85
CA GLN A 359 -25.45 -6.09 21.00
C GLN A 359 -24.07 -6.67 20.66
N GLN A 360 -23.66 -6.63 19.39
CA GLN A 360 -22.40 -7.22 18.94
C GLN A 360 -21.28 -6.18 18.87
N GLU A 361 -20.14 -6.53 19.43
CA GLU A 361 -18.93 -5.70 19.42
C GLU A 361 -17.89 -6.28 18.47
N TYR A 362 -17.25 -5.39 17.71
CA TYR A 362 -16.18 -5.67 16.77
C TYR A 362 -14.99 -4.80 17.19
N PRO A 363 -13.89 -5.41 17.67
CA PRO A 363 -12.73 -4.66 18.09
C PRO A 363 -12.12 -3.91 16.91
N GLY A 364 -11.56 -2.73 17.19
CA GLY A 364 -10.69 -2.02 16.27
C GLY A 364 -9.31 -2.67 16.21
N ARG A 365 -8.43 -2.05 15.42
CA ARG A 365 -7.04 -2.49 15.28
C ARG A 365 -6.18 -1.29 14.93
N VAL A 366 -5.03 -1.15 15.58
CA VAL A 366 -4.14 0.00 15.41
C VAL A 366 -2.70 -0.40 15.13
N ILE A 367 -1.95 0.54 14.55
CA ILE A 367 -0.50 0.59 14.66
C ILE A 367 -0.18 1.63 15.73
N PHE A 368 0.66 1.29 16.71
CA PHE A 368 1.09 2.22 17.75
C PHE A 368 2.62 2.28 17.86
N ARG A 369 3.12 3.40 18.40
CA ARG A 369 4.53 3.63 18.62
C ARG A 369 4.98 3.06 19.95
N THR A 370 6.08 2.33 19.95
CA THR A 370 6.66 1.75 21.17
C THR A 370 7.15 2.83 22.12
N LEU A 371 7.15 2.54 23.42
CA LEU A 371 7.74 3.43 24.43
C LEU A 371 9.28 3.43 24.43
N ARG A 372 9.92 2.65 23.55
CA ARG A 372 11.36 2.42 23.54
C ARG A 372 12.10 3.33 22.56
#